data_AF-A0A165FEG0-F1
#
_entry.id   AF-A0A165FEG0-F1
#
_cell.length_a   1.000
_cell.length_b   1.000
_cell.length_c   1.000
_cell.angle_alpha   90.00
_cell.angle_beta   90.00
_cell.angle_gamma   90.00
#
_symmetry.space_group_name_H-M   'P 1'
#
loop_
_entity.id
_entity.type
_entity.pdbx_description
1 polymer ?
#
loop_
_entity_poly.entity_id
_entity_poly.type
_entity_poly.pdbx_seq_one_letter_code
_entity_poly.pdbx_strand_id
1 'polypeptide(L)' 'MICEFLFPSSILAVKMNRKTLVIVLEIEICIYDISNMRLMRVVETTPNPEG' A
#
# COMPACT_ATOMS: atom_id res chain seq x y z
N MET A 1 -2.67 17.45 8.93
CA MET A 1 -2.60 16.41 7.86
C MET A 1 -1.13 16.07 7.65
N ILE A 2 -0.73 14.79 7.79
CA ILE A 2 0.69 14.37 7.76
C ILE A 2 1.12 13.95 6.33
N CYS A 3 0.27 13.21 5.62
CA CYS A 3 0.33 12.94 4.18
C CYS A 3 -1.04 12.42 3.72
N GLU A 4 -1.34 12.54 2.43
CA GLU A 4 -2.50 11.94 1.77
C GLU A 4 -2.02 11.19 0.52
N PHE A 5 -2.60 10.02 0.26
CA PHE A 5 -2.28 9.19 -0.90
C PHE A 5 -3.55 8.95 -1.72
N LEU A 6 -3.41 9.07 -3.04
CA LEU A 6 -4.46 8.78 -3.99
C LEU A 6 -4.09 7.50 -4.75
N PHE A 7 -4.97 6.51 -4.70
CA PHE A 7 -4.82 5.25 -5.40
C PHE A 7 -5.88 5.13 -6.50
N PRO A 8 -5.53 4.52 -7.65
CA PRO A 8 -6.47 4.33 -8.75
C PRO A 8 -7.55 3.26 -8.46
N SER A 9 -7.32 2.44 -7.44
CA SER A 9 -8.18 1.31 -7.06
C SER A 9 -8.52 1.33 -5.56
N SER A 10 -9.56 0.60 -5.19
CA SER A 10 -10.01 0.46 -3.81
C SER A 10 -8.92 -0.14 -2.92
N ILE A 11 -8.73 0.45 -1.75
CA ILE A 11 -7.84 -0.07 -0.71
C ILE A 11 -8.58 -1.18 0.03
N LEU A 12 -8.06 -2.40 -0.04
CA LEU A 12 -8.60 -3.56 0.65
C LEU A 12 -8.09 -3.65 2.09
N ALA A 13 -6.80 -3.40 2.28
CA ALA A 13 -6.19 -3.42 3.60
C ALA A 13 -5.01 -2.45 3.70
N VAL A 14 -4.76 -1.96 4.92
CA VAL A 14 -3.58 -1.16 5.26
C VAL A 14 -2.88 -1.84 6.44
N LYS A 15 -1.59 -2.16 6.27
CA LYS A 15 -0.74 -2.72 7.33
C LYS A 15 0.46 -1.83 7.52
N MET A 16 0.77 -1.49 8.77
CA MET A 16 1.90 -0.61 9.08
C MET A 16 2.73 -1.22 10.20
N ASN A 17 4.04 -1.10 10.07
CA ASN A 17 4.97 -1.30 11.17
C ASN A 17 5.91 -0.08 11.28
N ARG A 18 6.92 -0.15 12.15
CA ARG A 18 7.86 0.97 12.40
C ARG A 18 8.81 1.30 11.25
N LYS A 19 8.78 0.58 10.13
CA LYS A 19 9.65 0.78 8.95
C LYS A 19 8.86 0.83 7.65
N THR A 20 7.78 0.06 7.53
CA THR A 20 7.06 -0.12 6.28
C THR A 20 5.57 0.11 6.45
N LEU A 21 5.00 0.81 5.47
CA LEU A 21 3.56 0.93 5.24
C LEU A 21 3.22 0.09 4.01
N VAL A 22 2.34 -0.88 4.18
CA VAL A 22 1.88 -1.79 3.13
C VAL A 22 0.42 -1.48 2.86
N ILE A 23 0.09 -1.25 1.61
CA ILE A 23 -1.26 -0.95 1.13
C ILE A 23 -1.61 -2.05 0.14
N VAL A 24 -2.69 -2.76 0.43
CA VAL A 24 -3.23 -3.84 -0.41
C VAL A 24 -4.35 -3.25 -1.25
N LEU A 25 -4.17 -3.27 -2.56
CA LEU A 25 -5.19 -2.96 -3.55
C LEU A 25 -5.70 -4.27 -4.17
N GLU A 26 -6.73 -4.17 -5.00
CA GLU A 26 -7.36 -5.34 -5.63
C GLU A 26 -6.37 -6.19 -6.46
N ILE A 27 -5.50 -5.54 -7.23
CA ILE A 27 -4.59 -6.19 -8.20
C ILE A 27 -3.10 -5.91 -7.92
N GLU A 28 -2.80 -5.18 -6.85
CA GLU A 28 -1.42 -4.86 -6.53
C GLU A 28 -1.24 -4.57 -5.04
N ILE A 29 -0.02 -4.73 -4.55
CA ILE A 29 0.39 -4.41 -3.19
C ILE A 29 1.52 -3.39 -3.25
N CYS A 30 1.29 -2.22 -2.65
CA CYS A 30 2.25 -1.13 -2.59
C CYS A 30 2.97 -1.13 -1.24
N ILE A 31 4.29 -1.14 -1.25
CA ILE A 31 5.14 -1.10 -0.05
C ILE A 31 5.89 0.22 -0.01
N TYR A 32 5.65 0.99 1.04
CA TYR A 32 6.26 2.28 1.31
C TYR A 32 7.19 2.22 2.52
N ASP A 33 8.26 3.01 2.49
CA ASP A 33 9.07 3.31 3.66
C ASP A 33 8.40 4.42 4.48
N ILE A 34 8.17 4.20 5.79
CA ILE A 34 7.44 5.18 6.62
C ILE A 34 8.30 6.38 7.02
N SER A 35 9.63 6.27 6.97
CA SER A 35 10.51 7.36 7.39
C SER A 35 10.51 8.50 6.36
N ASN A 36 10.39 8.14 5.08
CA ASN A 36 10.40 9.11 3.98
C ASN A 36 9.15 9.09 3.10
N MET A 37 8.15 8.25 3.44
CA MET A 37 6.92 8.05 2.66
C MET A 37 7.16 7.68 1.19
N ARG A 38 8.28 7.01 0.91
CA ARG A 38 8.71 6.67 -0.46
C ARG A 38 8.22 5.29 -0.84
N LEU A 39 7.63 5.16 -2.03
CA LEU A 39 7.30 3.87 -2.62
C LEU A 39 8.59 3.07 -2.86
N MET A 40 8.72 1.96 -2.17
CA MET A 40 9.86 1.06 -2.31
C MET A 40 9.61 -0.01 -3.36
N ARG A 41 8.38 -0.56 -3.40
CA ARG A 41 8.03 -1.65 -4.29
C ARG A 41 6.53 -1.66 -4.57
N VAL A 42 6.19 -2.03 -5.80
CA VAL A 42 4.86 -2.48 -6.19
C VAL A 42 4.96 -3.95 -6.55
N VAL A 43 4.04 -4.75 -6.04
CA VAL A 43 3.92 -6.17 -6.37
C VAL A 43 2.56 -6.35 -7.03
N GLU A 44 2.56 -6.67 -8.32
CA GLU A 44 1.33 -7.04 -9.02
C GLU A 44 0.84 -8.39 -8.50
N THR A 45 -0.45 -8.48 -8.20
CA THR A 45 -1.10 -9.69 -7.71
C THR A 45 -2.31 -10.01 -8.58
N THR A 46 -2.70 -11.28 -8.59
CA THR A 46 -4.06 -11.63 -9.03
C THR A 46 -5.09 -10.94 -8.13
N PRO A 47 -6.34 -10.74 -8.59
CA PRO A 47 -7.40 -10.13 -7.80
C PRO A 47 -7.49 -10.78 -6.41
N ASN A 48 -7.32 -9.97 -5.35
CA ASN A 48 -7.34 -10.43 -3.96
C ASN A 48 -8.59 -9.93 -3.24
N PRO A 49 -9.80 -10.43 -3.55
CA PRO A 49 -11.05 -9.88 -3.00
C PRO A 49 -11.20 -10.04 -1.47
N GLU A 50 -10.38 -10.89 -0.84
CA GLU A 50 -10.46 -11.17 0.60
C GLU A 50 -9.48 -10.35 1.46
N GLY A 51 -8.48 -9.69 0.85
CA GLY A 51 -7.56 -8.76 1.54
C GLY A 51 -6.41 -9.42 2.27
#